data_AF-A0A1I2E8G5-F1
#
_entry.id   AF-A0A1I2E8G5-F1
#
_cell.length_a   1.000
_cell.length_b   1.000
_cell.length_c   1.000
_cell.angle_alpha   90.00
_cell.angle_beta   90.00
_cell.angle_gamma   90.00
#
_symmetry.space_group_name_H-M   'P 1'
#
loop_
_entity.id
_entity.type
_entity.pdbx_description
1 polymer ?
#
loop_
_entity_poly.entity_id
_entity_poly.type
_entity_poly.pdbx_seq_one_letter_code
_entity_poly.pdbx_strand_id
1 'polypeptide(L)'
;MRGEAKKLRQAVRKFIELSHAEAQTQPSSAEPASPLAGLLLRVRDLCEEAGPADSEVHLWPDNVDAWEHWLQVQTQWRVGFDGRHGLDYAGVRAYLDELGPPAGPERASLFQSIRACECEALEAWACIRDKEQRRCEG
;
A
#
# COMPACT_ATOMS: atom_id res chain seq x y z
N MET A 1 -13.70 10.68 15.89
CA MET A 1 -13.17 9.30 16.03
C MET A 1 -13.70 8.27 15.03
N ARG A 2 -15.00 7.87 15.01
CA ARG A 2 -15.46 6.81 14.05
C ARG A 2 -15.39 7.20 12.57
N GLY A 3 -15.29 8.50 12.27
CA GLY A 3 -15.09 9.04 10.92
C GLY A 3 -13.62 9.12 10.49
N GLU A 4 -12.71 9.49 11.40
CA GLU A 4 -11.26 9.59 11.14
C GLU A 4 -10.67 8.26 10.68
N ALA A 5 -10.93 7.17 11.42
CA ALA A 5 -10.43 5.84 11.04
C ALA A 5 -11.01 5.34 9.70
N LYS A 6 -12.11 5.91 9.19
CA LYS A 6 -12.63 5.55 7.85
C LYS A 6 -11.77 6.16 6.75
N LYS A 7 -11.20 7.35 6.95
CA LYS A 7 -10.35 8.02 5.95
C LYS A 7 -9.01 7.33 5.79
N LEU A 8 -8.39 6.89 6.88
CA LEU A 8 -7.18 6.07 6.82
C LEU A 8 -7.42 4.77 6.04
N ARG A 9 -8.52 4.08 6.34
CA ARG A 9 -8.90 2.83 5.67
C ARG A 9 -9.22 3.02 4.19
N GLN A 10 -9.88 4.12 3.84
CA GLN A 10 -10.10 4.52 2.45
C GLN A 10 -8.76 4.75 1.71
N ALA A 11 -7.78 5.39 2.36
CA ALA A 11 -6.45 5.60 1.79
C ALA A 11 -5.72 4.29 1.55
N VAL A 12 -5.76 3.35 2.51
CA VAL A 12 -5.19 2.00 2.36
C VAL A 12 -5.79 1.28 1.16
N ARG A 13 -7.12 1.24 1.06
CA ARG A 13 -7.80 0.59 -0.06
C ARG A 13 -7.37 1.16 -1.40
N LYS A 14 -7.35 2.49 -1.52
CA LYS A 14 -6.93 3.15 -2.75
C LYS A 14 -5.47 2.87 -3.09
N PHE A 15 -4.58 2.89 -2.10
CA PHE A 15 -3.18 2.53 -2.29
C PHE A 15 -3.02 1.10 -2.83
N ILE A 16 -3.76 0.13 -2.27
CA ILE A 16 -3.75 -1.25 -2.77
C ILE A 16 -4.26 -1.35 -4.21
N GLU A 17 -5.36 -0.66 -4.53
CA GLU A 17 -5.93 -0.64 -5.88
C GLU A 17 -4.97 -0.02 -6.90
N LEU A 18 -4.32 1.08 -6.55
CA LEU A 18 -3.33 1.76 -7.41
C LEU A 18 -2.09 0.89 -7.60
N SER A 19 -1.49 0.36 -6.53
CA SER A 19 -0.32 -0.52 -6.64
C SER A 19 -0.62 -1.79 -7.45
N HIS A 20 -1.85 -2.30 -7.38
CA HIS A 20 -2.27 -3.42 -8.21
C HIS A 20 -2.43 -3.03 -9.69
N ALA A 21 -3.04 -1.89 -9.97
CA ALA A 21 -3.19 -1.37 -11.34
C ALA A 21 -1.83 -1.09 -11.99
N GLU A 22 -0.89 -0.51 -11.24
CA GLU A 22 0.50 -0.28 -11.67
C GLU A 22 1.20 -1.60 -12.02
N ALA A 23 1.09 -2.62 -11.16
CA ALA A 23 1.67 -3.94 -11.39
C ALA A 23 1.12 -4.63 -12.67
N GLN A 24 -0.11 -4.32 -13.06
CA GLN A 24 -0.73 -4.84 -14.29
C GLN A 24 -0.39 -4.02 -15.54
N THR A 25 -0.14 -2.72 -15.37
CA THR A 25 0.14 -1.78 -16.47
C THR A 25 1.60 -1.83 -16.89
N GLN A 26 2.51 -2.24 -16.02
CA GLN A 26 3.93 -2.36 -16.36
C GLN A 26 4.12 -3.40 -17.48
N PRO A 27 4.50 -2.97 -18.71
CA PRO A 27 4.60 -3.89 -19.83
C PRO A 27 5.71 -4.91 -19.58
N SER A 28 5.39 -6.18 -19.81
CA SER A 28 6.33 -7.27 -20.03
C SER A 28 7.47 -6.76 -20.92
N SER A 29 8.69 -6.83 -20.39
CA SER A 29 9.96 -6.45 -21.00
C SER A 29 9.96 -6.44 -22.55
N ALA A 30 9.64 -5.29 -23.15
CA ALA A 30 10.24 -4.95 -24.43
C ALA A 30 11.66 -4.49 -24.08
N GLU A 31 12.66 -5.35 -24.27
CA GLU A 31 14.05 -4.95 -24.13
C GLU A 31 14.28 -3.73 -25.05
N PRO A 32 14.61 -2.55 -24.50
CA PRO A 32 14.97 -1.44 -25.37
C PRO A 32 16.29 -1.81 -26.04
N ALA A 33 16.33 -1.72 -27.37
CA ALA A 33 17.51 -2.06 -28.19
C ALA A 33 18.79 -1.25 -27.87
N SER A 34 18.73 -0.35 -26.88
CA SER A 34 19.88 0.43 -26.40
C SER A 34 19.69 0.88 -24.94
N PRO A 35 20.75 0.85 -24.10
CA PRO A 35 20.75 1.36 -22.72
C PRO A 35 20.29 2.82 -22.59
N LEU A 36 20.55 3.65 -23.60
CA LEU A 36 20.15 5.07 -23.61
C LEU A 36 18.65 5.25 -23.87
N ALA A 37 18.03 4.37 -24.68
CA ALA A 37 16.57 4.38 -24.87
C ALA A 37 15.86 3.98 -23.57
N GLY A 38 16.44 3.04 -22.81
CA GLY A 38 15.96 2.70 -21.47
C GLY A 38 16.00 3.88 -20.50
N LEU A 39 17.08 4.68 -20.51
CA LEU A 39 17.20 5.87 -19.66
C LEU A 39 16.21 6.98 -20.07
N LEU A 40 16.02 7.22 -21.36
CA LEU A 40 15.08 8.23 -21.86
C LEU A 40 13.63 7.90 -21.54
N LEU A 41 13.25 6.62 -21.64
CA LEU A 41 11.91 6.15 -21.25
C LEU A 41 11.68 6.37 -19.74
N ARG A 42 12.69 6.07 -18.91
CA ARG A 42 12.64 6.28 -17.45
C ARG A 42 12.51 7.76 -17.08
N VAL A 43 13.16 8.67 -17.79
CA VAL A 43 13.08 10.12 -17.52
C VAL A 43 11.72 10.69 -17.93
N ARG A 44 11.10 10.15 -18.99
CA ARG A 44 9.77 10.57 -19.44
C ARG A 44 8.68 10.16 -18.45
N ASP A 45 8.76 8.96 -17.89
CA ASP A 45 7.84 8.50 -16.83
C ASP A 45 7.92 9.36 -15.56
N LEU A 46 9.06 10.01 -15.29
CA LEU A 46 9.19 10.91 -14.14
C LEU A 46 8.53 12.28 -14.34
N CYS A 47 8.18 12.65 -15.58
CA CYS A 47 7.65 13.98 -15.91
C CYS A 47 6.15 14.00 -16.23
N GLU A 48 5.49 12.86 -16.43
CA GLU A 48 4.13 12.80 -16.95
C GLU A 48 3.23 11.82 -16.19
N GLU A 49 3.10 11.96 -14.87
CA GLU A 49 1.98 11.34 -14.13
C GLU A 49 1.40 12.26 -13.06
N ALA A 50 0.81 13.38 -13.50
CA ALA A 50 -0.35 13.91 -12.80
C ALA A 50 -1.56 13.06 -13.21
N GLY A 51 -1.75 11.93 -12.52
CA GLY A 51 -2.85 11.00 -12.75
C GLY A 51 -4.23 11.68 -12.69
N PRO A 52 -5.29 11.01 -13.19
CA PRO A 52 -6.64 11.58 -13.22
C PRO A 52 -7.07 11.98 -11.80
N ALA A 53 -7.56 13.22 -11.65
CA ALA A 53 -7.95 13.86 -10.38
C ALA A 53 -8.95 13.07 -9.49
N ASP A 54 -9.50 11.96 -9.98
CA ASP A 54 -10.42 11.07 -9.27
C ASP A 54 -9.70 10.02 -8.39
N SER A 55 -8.36 10.06 -8.33
CA SER A 55 -7.54 9.20 -7.47
C SER A 55 -7.13 9.83 -6.13
N GLU A 56 -7.47 11.09 -5.87
CA GLU A 56 -7.03 11.81 -4.68
C GLU A 56 -7.85 11.39 -3.44
N VAL A 57 -7.17 10.82 -2.44
CA VAL A 57 -7.77 10.51 -1.14
C VAL A 57 -7.22 11.50 -0.12
N HIS A 58 -8.07 12.40 0.35
CA HIS A 58 -7.71 13.31 1.43
C HIS A 58 -7.66 12.58 2.78
N LEU A 59 -6.47 12.59 3.38
CA LEU A 59 -6.22 12.10 4.73
C LEU A 59 -6.39 13.23 5.74
N TRP A 60 -6.96 12.93 6.90
CA TRP A 60 -7.03 13.90 8.00
C TRP A 60 -5.67 14.02 8.70
N PRO A 61 -5.28 15.20 9.21
CA PRO A 61 -3.99 15.43 9.84
C PRO A 61 -3.62 14.38 10.90
N ASP A 62 -4.59 13.99 11.74
CA ASP A 62 -4.40 13.03 12.83
C ASP A 62 -4.05 11.61 12.36
N ASN A 63 -4.38 11.29 11.10
CA ASN A 63 -4.07 9.99 10.51
C ASN A 63 -2.77 10.00 9.70
N VAL A 64 -2.16 11.17 9.45
CA VAL A 64 -0.95 11.29 8.63
C VAL A 64 0.20 10.50 9.25
N ASP A 65 0.40 10.65 10.55
CA ASP A 65 1.42 9.93 11.30
C ASP A 65 1.24 8.40 11.19
N ALA A 66 0.01 7.91 11.41
CA ALA A 66 -0.32 6.50 11.26
C ALA A 66 -0.13 5.97 9.84
N TRP A 67 -0.41 6.81 8.83
CA TRP A 67 -0.22 6.49 7.43
C TRP A 67 1.26 6.39 7.05
N GLU A 68 2.09 7.32 7.52
CA GLU A 68 3.53 7.30 7.27
C GLU A 68 4.18 6.03 7.83
N HIS A 69 3.86 5.68 9.07
CA HIS A 69 4.35 4.44 9.70
C HIS A 69 3.82 3.18 8.99
N TRP A 70 2.57 3.20 8.55
CA TRP A 70 1.99 2.13 7.74
C TRP A 70 2.79 1.89 6.45
N LEU A 71 3.18 2.96 5.75
CA LEU A 71 3.97 2.84 4.52
C LEU A 71 5.35 2.21 4.75
N GLN A 72 5.97 2.42 5.91
CA GLN A 72 7.29 1.86 6.22
C GLN A 72 7.28 0.35 6.45
N VAL A 73 6.15 -0.22 6.89
CA VAL A 73 6.05 -1.66 7.23
C VAL A 73 5.59 -2.53 6.06
N GLN A 74 5.47 -1.98 4.85
CA GLN A 74 4.94 -2.68 3.67
C GLN A 74 5.83 -3.80 3.13
N THR A 75 7.04 -3.95 3.65
CA THR A 75 7.93 -5.08 3.35
C THR A 75 7.78 -6.23 4.33
N GLN A 76 7.07 -6.02 5.45
CA GLN A 76 6.98 -6.96 6.57
C GLN A 76 5.78 -7.91 6.46
N TRP A 77 5.28 -8.17 5.24
CA TRP A 77 4.17 -9.10 5.04
C TRP A 77 4.64 -10.55 5.07
N ARG A 78 3.89 -11.39 5.77
CA ARG A 78 3.97 -12.84 5.64
C ARG A 78 3.22 -13.26 4.38
N VAL A 79 3.94 -13.94 3.49
CA VAL A 79 3.44 -14.41 2.20
C VAL A 79 3.43 -15.93 2.19
N GLY A 80 2.29 -16.50 1.80
CA GLY A 80 2.10 -17.92 1.55
C GLY A 80 1.73 -18.20 0.10
N PHE A 81 1.32 -19.44 -0.16
CA PHE A 81 0.91 -19.89 -1.50
C PHE A 81 -0.29 -19.11 -2.07
N ASP A 82 -1.19 -18.63 -1.19
CA ASP A 82 -2.37 -17.82 -1.54
C ASP A 82 -2.13 -16.30 -1.34
N GLY A 83 -0.86 -15.89 -1.31
CA GLY A 83 -0.45 -14.50 -1.21
C GLY A 83 -0.26 -13.99 0.21
N ARG A 84 -0.54 -12.70 0.43
CA ARG A 84 -0.32 -12.03 1.74
C ARG A 84 -1.44 -12.39 2.72
N HIS A 85 -1.06 -12.84 3.91
CA HIS A 85 -2.02 -13.26 4.96
C HIS A 85 -1.99 -12.38 6.22
N GLY A 86 -0.92 -11.62 6.43
CA GLY A 86 -0.79 -10.72 7.58
C GLY A 86 0.61 -10.14 7.70
N LEU A 87 0.75 -9.09 8.49
CA LEU A 87 2.03 -8.49 8.85
C LEU A 87 2.75 -9.36 9.88
N ASP A 88 4.07 -9.42 9.75
CA ASP A 88 4.94 -9.96 10.79
C ASP A 88 5.05 -8.97 11.94
N TYR A 89 4.28 -9.18 13.00
CA TYR A 89 4.30 -8.29 14.15
C TYR A 89 5.64 -8.25 14.88
N ALA A 90 6.52 -9.24 14.71
CA ALA A 90 7.88 -9.15 15.20
C ALA A 90 8.67 -8.07 14.45
N GLY A 91 8.66 -8.11 13.11
CA GLY A 91 9.24 -7.06 12.26
C GLY A 91 8.61 -5.69 12.47
N VAL A 92 7.28 -5.60 12.56
CA VAL A 92 6.57 -4.33 12.86
C VAL A 92 6.98 -3.80 14.24
N ARG A 93 7.12 -4.68 15.23
CA ARG A 93 7.55 -4.27 16.57
C ARG A 93 8.99 -3.77 16.57
N ALA A 94 9.90 -4.44 15.87
CA ALA A 94 11.28 -3.99 15.72
C ALA A 94 11.34 -2.61 15.04
N TYR A 95 10.56 -2.39 13.98
CA TYR A 95 10.42 -1.08 13.35
C TYR A 95 9.92 0.00 14.32
N LEU A 96 8.87 -0.29 15.10
CA LEU A 96 8.33 0.65 16.09
C LEU A 96 9.27 0.91 17.27
N ASP A 97 10.15 -0.03 17.61
CA ASP A 97 11.15 0.16 18.66
C ASP A 97 12.31 1.07 18.17
N GLU A 98 12.64 1.06 16.87
CA GLU A 98 13.72 1.87 16.27
C GLU A 98 13.27 3.27 15.80
N LEU A 99 12.11 3.35 15.14
CA LEU A 99 11.65 4.56 14.45
C LEU A 99 10.28 5.05 14.92
N GLY A 100 9.58 4.26 15.74
CA GLY A 100 8.27 4.61 16.26
C GLY A 100 8.34 5.52 17.51
N PRO A 101 7.18 5.97 18.00
CA PRO A 101 7.10 6.72 19.24
C PRO A 101 7.57 5.88 20.43
N PRO A 102 8.03 6.53 21.53
CA PRO A 102 8.44 5.83 22.74
C PRO A 102 7.38 4.87 23.26
N ALA A 103 7.83 3.82 23.96
CA ALA A 103 6.92 2.83 24.53
C ALA A 103 5.88 3.51 25.44
N GLY A 104 4.61 3.41 25.06
CA GLY A 104 3.52 4.10 25.77
C GLY A 104 2.17 3.99 25.05
N PRO A 105 1.15 4.73 25.54
CA PRO A 105 -0.20 4.72 24.97
C PRO A 105 -0.25 5.14 23.50
N GLU A 106 0.61 6.08 23.10
CA GLU A 106 0.72 6.56 21.73
C GLU A 106 1.17 5.45 20.78
N ARG A 107 2.23 4.71 21.13
CA ARG A 107 2.69 3.56 20.35
C ARG A 107 1.63 2.46 20.28
N ALA A 108 0.88 2.23 21.36
CA ALA A 108 -0.21 1.26 21.36
C ALA A 108 -1.35 1.70 20.43
N SER A 109 -1.68 3.00 20.39
CA SER A 109 -2.67 3.58 19.48
C SER A 109 -2.20 3.47 18.02
N LEU A 110 -0.95 3.83 17.74
CA LEU A 110 -0.35 3.70 16.41
C LEU A 110 -0.38 2.24 15.93
N PHE A 111 -0.01 1.29 16.80
CA PHE A 111 -0.06 -0.12 16.47
C PHE A 111 -1.50 -0.59 16.15
N GLN A 112 -2.52 -0.08 16.86
CA GLN A 112 -3.92 -0.34 16.52
C GLN A 112 -4.31 0.25 15.16
N SER A 113 -3.81 1.43 14.81
CA SER A 113 -4.03 2.01 13.48
C SER A 113 -3.38 1.17 12.38
N ILE A 114 -2.16 0.70 12.58
CA ILE A 114 -1.47 -0.23 11.65
C ILE A 114 -2.27 -1.52 11.48
N ARG A 115 -2.81 -2.08 12.56
CA ARG A 115 -3.71 -3.25 12.51
C ARG A 115 -4.99 -2.98 11.71
N ALA A 116 -5.58 -1.80 11.85
CA ALA A 116 -6.75 -1.41 11.07
C ALA A 116 -6.42 -1.29 9.58
N CYS A 117 -5.23 -0.77 9.23
CA CYS A 117 -4.74 -0.75 7.86
C CYS A 117 -4.49 -2.16 7.31
N GLU A 118 -3.90 -3.05 8.11
CA GLU A 118 -3.68 -4.45 7.75
C GLU A 118 -4.99 -5.14 7.36
N CYS A 119 -6.03 -5.03 8.19
CA CYS A 119 -7.33 -5.62 7.90
C CYS A 119 -7.88 -5.15 6.54
N GLU A 120 -7.85 -3.83 6.28
CA GLU A 120 -8.36 -3.29 5.02
C GLU A 120 -7.51 -3.67 3.81
N ALA A 121 -6.20 -3.77 3.97
CA ALA A 121 -5.32 -4.22 2.89
C ALA A 121 -5.64 -5.66 2.49
N LEU A 122 -5.83 -6.54 3.48
CA LEU A 122 -6.23 -7.93 3.26
C LEU A 122 -7.60 -8.03 2.58
N GLU A 123 -8.58 -7.24 3.02
CA GLU A 123 -9.90 -7.16 2.39
C GLU A 123 -9.83 -6.64 0.96
N ALA A 124 -9.01 -5.63 0.70
CA ALA A 124 -8.82 -5.07 -0.64
C ALA A 124 -8.21 -6.10 -1.59
N TRP A 125 -7.15 -6.81 -1.19
CA TRP A 125 -6.58 -7.87 -2.01
C TRP A 125 -7.54 -9.04 -2.23
N ALA A 126 -8.32 -9.43 -1.22
CA ALA A 126 -9.33 -10.48 -1.37
C ALA A 126 -10.40 -10.08 -2.41
N CYS A 127 -10.88 -8.84 -2.35
CA CYS A 127 -11.84 -8.29 -3.33
C CYS A 127 -11.26 -8.27 -4.75
N ILE A 128 -9.99 -7.91 -4.90
CA ILE A 128 -9.28 -7.94 -6.19
C ILE A 128 -9.23 -9.37 -6.73
N ARG A 129 -8.76 -10.34 -5.93
CA ARG A 129 -8.68 -11.75 -6.36
C ARG A 129 -10.02 -12.32 -6.80
N ASP A 130 -11.09 -12.05 -6.05
CA ASP A 130 -12.45 -12.49 -6.39
C ASP A 130 -12.92 -11.89 -7.73
N LYS A 131 -12.66 -10.59 -7.97
CA LYS A 131 -12.96 -9.96 -9.27
C LYS A 131 -12.20 -10.61 -10.43
N GLU A 132 -10.94 -10.96 -10.22
CA GLU A 132 -10.12 -11.62 -11.25
C GLU A 132 -10.58 -13.04 -11.53
N GLN A 133 -10.92 -13.81 -10.50
CA GLN A 133 -11.46 -15.15 -10.66
C GLN A 133 -12.77 -15.12 -11.46
N ARG A 134 -13.71 -14.23 -11.10
CA ARG A 134 -14.96 -14.04 -11.85
C ARG A 134 -14.74 -13.63 -13.31
N ARG A 135 -13.68 -12.85 -13.59
CA ARG A 135 -13.31 -12.45 -14.96
C ARG A 135 -12.78 -13.63 -15.78
N CYS A 136 -12.13 -14.63 -15.16
CA CYS A 136 -11.65 -15.82 -15.85
C CYS A 136 -12.75 -16.88 -16.07
N GLU A 137 -13.81 -16.86 -15.27
CA GLU A 137 -14.92 -17.83 -15.32
C GLU A 137 -16.04 -17.44 -16.31
N GLY A 138 -16.10 -16.18 -16.76
CA GLY A 138 -17.11 -15.64 -17.70
C GLY A 138 -16.58 -15.46 -19.11
#